data_AF-A0A447TM82-F1
#
_entry.id   AF-A0A447TM82-F1
#
_cell.length_a   1.000
_cell.length_b   1.000
_cell.length_c   1.000
_cell.angle_alpha   90.00
_cell.angle_beta   90.00
_cell.angle_gamma   90.00
#
_symmetry.space_group_name_H-M   'P 1'
#
loop_
_entity.id
_entity.type
_entity.pdbx_description
1 polymer ?
#
loop_
_entity_poly.entity_id
_entity_poly.type
_entity_poly.pdbx_seq_one_letter_code
_entity_poly.pdbx_strand_id
1 'polypeptide(L)'
;MARPILTTNLIIRGFAADGQSQNNYLNGLKMQGNFYNDAVIDPYMLERAEVMRGPVSVLYGKSSPGGLLNMVSKRPTTEPLKEIQFKMGTDSLFQTGFDFSDALDEEGVYSYRLTGLARSANAQQDRAEEQRYAIAPAFTWRPDDKTNFTFLSYFQNEPETGYYGWLPKEGTVEPLPNGKRLPTDFNEGAKNNTYSRNEKMVGYSFDHEFNDIFTVRQNLRYAENKVSQNSVYGYGVCSDPANGYSKQCAALAPADKGHYLARKYVVDDEKLQNFSVDTQLQSKFATGEVDHTLLTGVDFMRMRNDINAWFGYDDSVPLLDLYNPVYTDFDFASRDPATSRPVPDFE
;
A
#
# COMPACT_ATOMS: atom_id res chain seq x y z
N MET A 1 9.31 -16.64 -12.53
CA MET A 1 7.91 -16.18 -12.36
C MET A 1 7.99 -15.02 -11.37
N ALA A 2 7.59 -13.81 -11.76
CA ALA A 2 7.82 -12.60 -10.95
C ALA A 2 6.93 -12.61 -9.70
N ARG A 3 7.51 -12.33 -8.52
CA ARG A 3 6.76 -12.17 -7.27
C ARG A 3 5.78 -10.99 -7.41
N PRO A 4 4.52 -11.11 -6.95
CA PRO A 4 3.60 -9.98 -6.92
C PRO A 4 4.18 -8.85 -6.06
N ILE A 5 3.98 -7.61 -6.49
CA ILE A 5 4.48 -6.41 -5.84
C ILE A 5 3.87 -6.30 -4.43
N LEU A 6 4.72 -6.37 -3.40
CA LEU A 6 4.34 -6.22 -1.99
C LEU A 6 4.26 -4.76 -1.55
N THR A 7 4.97 -3.87 -2.26
CA THR A 7 5.01 -2.43 -1.98
C THR A 7 4.73 -1.63 -3.25
N THR A 8 3.71 -0.79 -3.22
CA THR A 8 3.33 0.10 -4.33
C THR A 8 3.91 1.51 -4.16
N ASN A 9 5.02 1.64 -3.43
CA ASN A 9 5.83 2.85 -3.35
C ASN A 9 6.73 2.94 -4.59
N LEU A 10 6.46 3.92 -5.45
CA LEU A 10 7.12 4.08 -6.74
C LEU A 10 7.94 5.36 -6.78
N ILE A 11 9.16 5.26 -7.31
CA ILE A 11 9.96 6.43 -7.72
C ILE A 11 9.73 6.63 -9.23
N ILE A 12 9.02 7.69 -9.59
CA ILE A 12 8.71 8.00 -11.00
C ILE A 12 9.57 9.20 -11.40
N ARG A 13 10.42 9.00 -12.42
CA ARG A 13 11.36 10.03 -12.91
C ARG A 13 12.27 10.61 -11.82
N GLY A 14 12.64 9.81 -10.81
CA GLY A 14 13.52 10.24 -9.72
C GLY A 14 12.81 10.95 -8.56
N PHE A 15 11.48 11.04 -8.58
CA PHE A 15 10.69 11.66 -7.52
C PHE A 15 9.75 10.62 -6.89
N ALA A 16 9.61 10.69 -5.57
CA ALA A 16 8.58 10.00 -4.79
C ALA A 16 7.58 11.01 -4.24
N ALA A 17 6.50 10.55 -3.59
CA ALA A 17 5.71 11.45 -2.76
C ALA A 17 6.50 11.81 -1.49
N ASP A 18 6.14 12.93 -0.88
CA ASP A 18 6.73 13.36 0.39
C ASP A 18 6.41 12.38 1.52
N GLY A 19 7.27 12.31 2.54
CA GLY A 19 7.06 11.48 3.71
C GLY A 19 7.02 9.96 3.46
N GLN A 20 7.57 9.49 2.33
CA GLN A 20 7.53 8.07 1.91
C GLN A 20 6.12 7.50 1.68
N SER A 21 5.12 8.37 1.50
CA SER A 21 3.76 7.96 1.18
C SER A 21 3.60 7.53 -0.29
N GLN A 22 2.54 6.78 -0.57
CA GLN A 22 2.18 6.41 -1.93
C GLN A 22 1.55 7.59 -2.71
N ASN A 23 1.69 7.57 -4.05
CA ASN A 23 0.97 8.48 -4.95
C ASN A 23 0.07 7.70 -5.94
N ASN A 24 -0.77 6.85 -5.35
CA ASN A 24 -1.59 5.89 -6.09
C ASN A 24 -3.06 6.32 -6.14
N TYR A 25 -3.70 6.03 -7.26
CA TYR A 25 -5.09 6.30 -7.56
C TYR A 25 -5.78 4.99 -7.94
N LEU A 26 -7.06 4.90 -7.64
CA LEU A 26 -7.92 3.78 -8.03
C LEU A 26 -9.20 4.37 -8.63
N ASN A 27 -9.54 3.97 -9.85
CA ASN A 27 -10.68 4.48 -10.62
C ASN A 27 -10.68 6.02 -10.72
N GLY A 28 -9.50 6.64 -10.89
CA GLY A 28 -9.35 8.08 -11.01
C GLY A 28 -9.39 8.85 -9.68
N LEU A 29 -9.71 8.22 -8.56
CA LEU A 29 -9.72 8.84 -7.24
C LEU A 29 -8.47 8.46 -6.44
N LYS A 30 -7.86 9.42 -5.75
CA LYS A 30 -6.64 9.20 -4.96
C LYS A 30 -6.89 8.22 -3.81
N MET A 31 -6.00 7.26 -3.60
CA MET A 31 -5.97 6.44 -2.39
C MET A 31 -5.08 7.14 -1.36
N GLN A 32 -5.60 8.22 -0.77
CA GLN A 32 -4.79 9.05 0.13
C GLN A 32 -4.56 8.32 1.46
N GLY A 33 -3.35 7.80 1.66
CA GLY A 33 -2.86 7.36 2.96
C GLY A 33 -2.12 8.45 3.72
N ASN A 34 -1.63 8.10 4.89
CA ASN A 34 -0.81 8.94 5.76
C ASN A 34 -0.05 8.04 6.75
N PHE A 35 1.19 8.40 7.08
CA PHE A 35 2.08 7.62 7.94
C PHE A 35 2.23 6.16 7.45
N TYR A 36 1.97 5.13 8.26
CA TYR A 36 2.05 3.73 7.80
C TYR A 36 0.76 3.27 7.10
N ASN A 37 -0.32 4.05 7.17
CA ASN A 37 -1.64 3.69 6.66
C ASN A 37 -1.81 4.03 5.16
N ASP A 38 -1.02 3.38 4.32
CA ASP A 38 -1.18 3.38 2.85
C ASP A 38 -1.82 2.06 2.37
N ALA A 39 -2.88 2.17 1.56
CA ALA A 39 -3.65 1.03 1.05
C ALA A 39 -3.04 0.41 -0.22
N VAL A 40 -3.28 -0.89 -0.44
CA VAL A 40 -2.78 -1.62 -1.61
C VAL A 40 -3.86 -2.49 -2.24
N ILE A 41 -3.97 -2.43 -3.57
CA ILE A 41 -4.91 -3.26 -4.33
C ILE A 41 -4.18 -4.44 -4.94
N ASP A 42 -4.69 -5.65 -4.72
CA ASP A 42 -4.12 -6.84 -5.34
C ASP A 42 -4.30 -6.79 -6.88
N PRO A 43 -3.25 -7.07 -7.68
CA PRO A 43 -3.33 -7.02 -9.13
C PRO A 43 -4.39 -7.96 -9.73
N TYR A 44 -4.78 -9.04 -9.04
CA TYR A 44 -5.84 -9.92 -9.50
C TYR A 44 -7.21 -9.23 -9.57
N MET A 45 -7.38 -8.11 -8.87
CA MET A 45 -8.61 -7.32 -8.80
C MET A 45 -8.65 -6.18 -9.83
N LEU A 46 -7.57 -6.03 -10.61
CA LEU A 46 -7.40 -4.94 -11.57
C LEU A 46 -7.70 -5.39 -12.99
N GLU A 47 -8.36 -4.50 -13.73
CA GLU A 47 -8.49 -4.61 -15.18
C GLU A 47 -7.21 -4.10 -15.86
N ARG A 48 -6.63 -3.03 -15.30
CA ARG A 48 -5.38 -2.42 -15.79
C ARG A 48 -4.74 -1.52 -14.73
N ALA A 49 -3.46 -1.22 -14.95
CA ALA A 49 -2.67 -0.26 -14.19
C ALA A 49 -1.97 0.71 -15.15
N GLU A 50 -2.19 2.00 -14.97
CA GLU A 50 -1.74 3.08 -15.86
C GLU A 50 -0.78 4.02 -15.12
N VAL A 51 0.38 4.30 -15.71
CA VAL A 51 1.38 5.22 -15.11
C VAL A 51 1.45 6.50 -15.92
N MET A 52 1.08 7.62 -15.31
CA MET A 52 1.28 8.95 -15.87
C MET A 52 2.60 9.54 -15.37
N ARG A 53 3.43 10.03 -16.28
CA ARG A 53 4.78 10.51 -16.00
C ARG A 53 4.85 12.03 -16.13
N GLY A 54 5.38 12.70 -15.10
CA GLY A 54 5.47 14.16 -15.01
C GLY A 54 4.28 14.79 -14.27
N PRO A 55 4.20 16.13 -14.25
CA PRO A 55 3.17 16.84 -13.51
C PRO A 55 1.76 16.55 -14.01
N VAL A 56 0.87 16.19 -13.09
CA VAL A 56 -0.53 15.79 -13.35
C VAL A 56 -1.54 16.60 -12.54
N SER A 57 -1.08 17.62 -11.82
CA SER A 57 -1.92 18.44 -10.94
C SER A 57 -3.04 19.19 -11.64
N VAL A 58 -2.93 19.42 -12.95
CA VAL A 58 -3.96 20.07 -13.75
C VAL A 58 -5.30 19.32 -13.76
N LEU A 59 -5.28 17.99 -13.57
CA LEU A 59 -6.49 17.15 -13.48
C LEU A 59 -6.71 16.52 -12.10
N TYR A 60 -5.68 16.41 -11.26
CA TYR A 60 -5.72 15.60 -10.04
C TYR A 60 -5.31 16.33 -8.75
N GLY A 61 -5.12 17.65 -8.80
CA GLY A 61 -4.73 18.45 -7.62
C GLY A 61 -3.34 18.09 -7.07
N LYS A 62 -3.19 17.99 -5.75
CA LYS A 62 -1.90 17.72 -5.09
C LYS A 62 -1.36 16.33 -5.46
N SER A 63 -0.25 16.30 -6.20
CA SER A 63 0.42 15.09 -6.68
C SER A 63 1.94 15.27 -6.70
N SER A 64 2.71 14.17 -6.67
CA SER A 64 4.17 14.24 -6.82
C SER A 64 4.55 14.72 -8.23
N PRO A 65 5.61 15.53 -8.40
CA PRO A 65 6.06 15.99 -9.73
C PRO A 65 6.54 14.85 -10.64
N GLY A 66 6.87 13.69 -10.06
CA GLY A 66 7.29 12.51 -10.81
C GLY A 66 6.18 11.92 -11.67
N GLY A 67 4.93 11.99 -11.20
CA GLY A 67 3.78 11.33 -11.82
C GLY A 67 2.91 10.58 -10.81
N LEU A 68 1.94 9.82 -11.33
CA LEU A 68 1.04 9.00 -10.52
C LEU A 68 0.79 7.63 -11.16
N LEU A 69 0.39 6.66 -10.34
CA LEU A 69 -0.16 5.37 -10.76
C LEU A 69 -1.69 5.43 -10.61
N ASN A 70 -2.44 5.16 -11.68
CA ASN A 70 -3.88 4.98 -11.64
C ASN A 70 -4.24 3.52 -11.96
N MET A 71 -4.92 2.86 -11.04
CA MET A 71 -5.42 1.50 -11.19
C MET A 71 -6.90 1.53 -11.57
N VAL A 72 -7.34 0.56 -12.37
CA VAL A 72 -8.75 0.43 -12.75
C VAL A 72 -9.26 -0.91 -12.24
N SER A 73 -10.29 -0.88 -11.40
CA SER A 73 -10.96 -2.08 -10.91
C SER A 73 -11.57 -2.87 -12.06
N LYS A 74 -11.54 -4.19 -11.96
CA LYS A 74 -12.40 -5.08 -12.73
C LYS A 74 -13.86 -4.65 -12.64
N ARG A 75 -14.57 -4.63 -13.77
CA ARG A 75 -16.00 -4.29 -13.87
C ARG A 75 -16.82 -5.49 -14.36
N PRO A 76 -18.15 -5.53 -14.11
CA PRO A 76 -19.02 -6.56 -14.68
C PRO A 76 -18.88 -6.68 -16.20
N THR A 77 -18.64 -7.90 -16.66
CA THR A 77 -18.55 -8.29 -18.07
C THR A 77 -19.94 -8.46 -18.69
N THR A 78 -20.04 -8.31 -20.01
CA THR A 78 -21.27 -8.55 -20.77
C THR A 78 -21.49 -10.04 -21.05
N GLU A 79 -20.40 -10.82 -21.18
CA GLU A 79 -20.44 -12.28 -21.30
C GLU A 79 -20.18 -12.93 -19.94
N PRO A 80 -20.79 -14.10 -19.64
CA PRO A 80 -20.54 -14.82 -18.41
C PRO A 80 -19.05 -15.19 -18.23
N LEU A 81 -18.47 -14.81 -17.09
CA LEU A 81 -17.12 -15.17 -16.65
C LEU A 81 -17.20 -16.08 -15.44
N LYS A 82 -16.50 -17.23 -15.51
CA LYS A 82 -16.41 -18.20 -14.43
C LYS A 82 -14.98 -18.72 -14.30
N GLU A 83 -14.16 -17.99 -13.56
CA GLU A 83 -12.75 -18.32 -13.34
C GLU A 83 -12.52 -18.85 -11.92
N ILE A 84 -11.72 -19.92 -11.82
CA ILE A 84 -11.09 -20.36 -10.57
C ILE A 84 -9.60 -20.53 -10.83
N GLN A 85 -8.77 -20.00 -9.93
CA GLN A 85 -7.32 -19.99 -10.05
C GLN A 85 -6.65 -20.59 -8.82
N PHE A 86 -5.65 -21.43 -9.03
CA PHE A 86 -4.79 -21.97 -7.98
C PHE A 86 -3.33 -21.64 -8.29
N LYS A 87 -2.55 -21.26 -7.26
CA LYS A 87 -1.09 -21.10 -7.33
C LYS A 87 -0.41 -21.85 -6.20
N MET A 88 0.73 -22.42 -6.53
CA MET A 88 1.70 -22.98 -5.59
C MET A 88 3.10 -22.56 -6.02
N GLY A 89 3.99 -22.24 -5.09
CA GLY A 89 5.32 -21.72 -5.41
C GLY A 89 6.36 -21.90 -4.31
N THR A 90 7.51 -21.24 -4.49
CA THR A 90 8.57 -21.19 -3.46
C THR A 90 8.08 -20.50 -2.19
N ASP A 91 8.81 -20.67 -1.09
CA ASP A 91 8.53 -20.00 0.18
C ASP A 91 7.12 -20.30 0.70
N SER A 92 6.67 -21.55 0.52
CA SER A 92 5.33 -22.00 0.92
C SER A 92 4.19 -21.14 0.33
N LEU A 93 4.36 -20.58 -0.86
CA LEU A 93 3.30 -19.83 -1.53
C LEU A 93 2.13 -20.75 -1.88
N PHE A 94 0.95 -20.44 -1.36
CA PHE A 94 -0.33 -21.01 -1.75
C PHE A 94 -1.34 -19.88 -1.99
N GLN A 95 -1.99 -19.89 -3.15
CA GLN A 95 -3.07 -18.95 -3.46
C GLN A 95 -4.24 -19.68 -4.12
N THR A 96 -5.44 -19.33 -3.70
CA THR A 96 -6.67 -19.66 -4.41
C THR A 96 -7.42 -18.37 -4.71
N GLY A 97 -8.00 -18.28 -5.90
CA GLY A 97 -8.76 -17.12 -6.33
C GLY A 97 -9.92 -17.52 -7.22
N PHE A 98 -10.88 -16.63 -7.32
CA PHE A 98 -12.01 -16.78 -8.22
C PHE A 98 -12.41 -15.42 -8.80
N ASP A 99 -13.01 -15.45 -9.99
CA ASP A 99 -13.55 -14.28 -10.66
C ASP A 99 -14.83 -14.70 -11.40
N PHE A 100 -15.97 -14.30 -10.84
CA PHE A 100 -17.29 -14.59 -11.41
C PHE A 100 -17.93 -13.29 -11.85
N SER A 101 -18.46 -13.26 -13.07
CA SER A 101 -19.22 -12.11 -13.58
C SER A 101 -20.34 -12.62 -14.47
N ASP A 102 -21.52 -12.01 -14.38
CA ASP A 102 -22.66 -12.38 -15.23
C ASP A 102 -23.70 -11.26 -15.27
N ALA A 103 -24.58 -11.32 -16.27
CA ALA A 103 -25.83 -10.57 -16.26
C ALA A 103 -26.86 -11.26 -15.33
N LEU A 104 -27.75 -10.47 -14.74
CA LEU A 104 -28.83 -10.95 -13.87
C LEU A 104 -30.18 -10.99 -14.60
N ASP A 105 -30.26 -10.35 -15.77
CA ASP A 105 -31.40 -10.28 -16.69
C ASP A 105 -30.92 -10.50 -18.13
N GLU A 106 -31.84 -10.88 -19.01
CA GLU A 106 -31.53 -11.19 -20.42
C GLU A 106 -31.07 -9.96 -21.20
N GLU A 107 -31.55 -8.77 -20.80
CA GLU A 107 -31.22 -7.49 -21.41
C GLU A 107 -29.86 -6.92 -20.96
N GLY A 108 -29.23 -7.50 -19.92
CA GLY A 108 -27.95 -7.04 -19.39
C GLY A 108 -28.00 -5.71 -18.64
N VAL A 109 -29.20 -5.28 -18.24
CA VAL A 109 -29.43 -4.04 -17.47
C VAL A 109 -28.77 -4.12 -16.11
N TYR A 110 -28.79 -5.30 -15.48
CA TYR A 110 -28.17 -5.58 -14.21
C TYR A 110 -27.08 -6.64 -14.40
N SER A 111 -25.86 -6.33 -13.96
CA SER A 111 -24.74 -7.27 -14.02
C SER A 111 -23.91 -7.17 -12.76
N TYR A 112 -23.27 -8.27 -12.37
CA TYR A 112 -22.42 -8.32 -11.18
C TYR A 112 -21.04 -8.85 -11.54
N ARG A 113 -20.06 -8.55 -10.68
CA ARG A 113 -18.76 -9.22 -10.64
C ARG A 113 -18.35 -9.44 -9.20
N LEU A 114 -17.86 -10.63 -8.91
CA LEU A 114 -17.32 -11.00 -7.61
C LEU A 114 -15.95 -11.63 -7.83
N THR A 115 -14.91 -10.86 -7.53
CA THR A 115 -13.52 -11.33 -7.60
C THR A 115 -13.00 -11.52 -6.17
N GLY A 116 -12.33 -12.62 -5.90
CA GLY A 116 -11.82 -12.95 -4.57
C GLY A 116 -10.52 -13.72 -4.62
N LEU A 117 -9.69 -13.57 -3.58
CA LEU A 117 -8.50 -14.39 -3.39
C LEU A 117 -8.16 -14.59 -1.91
N ALA A 118 -7.51 -15.71 -1.64
CA ALA A 118 -6.82 -16.01 -0.40
C ALA A 118 -5.38 -16.43 -0.73
N ARG A 119 -4.39 -15.78 -0.12
CA ARG A 119 -2.96 -16.04 -0.32
C ARG A 119 -2.28 -16.20 1.04
N SER A 120 -1.40 -17.20 1.13
CA SER A 120 -0.46 -17.40 2.23
C SER A 120 0.92 -17.73 1.65
N ALA A 121 1.97 -17.15 2.21
CA ALA A 121 3.36 -17.41 1.87
C ALA A 121 4.27 -17.06 3.04
N ASN A 122 5.47 -17.61 3.06
CA ASN A 122 6.57 -17.06 3.83
C ASN A 122 7.20 -15.91 3.04
N ALA A 123 7.65 -14.87 3.75
CA ALA A 123 8.49 -13.86 3.16
C ALA A 123 9.87 -14.45 2.81
N GLN A 124 10.69 -13.69 2.08
CA GLN A 124 12.08 -14.09 1.85
C GLN A 124 12.89 -14.13 3.14
N GLN A 125 12.64 -13.17 4.03
CA GLN A 125 13.31 -13.07 5.32
C GLN A 125 12.74 -14.10 6.28
N ASP A 126 13.63 -14.82 6.96
CA ASP A 126 13.27 -15.84 7.95
C ASP A 126 12.31 -15.27 8.99
N ARG A 127 11.31 -16.07 9.39
CA ARG A 127 10.32 -15.75 10.44
C ARG A 127 9.32 -14.65 10.07
N ALA A 128 9.29 -14.16 8.83
CA ALA A 128 8.25 -13.27 8.34
C ALA A 128 7.29 -14.01 7.41
N GLU A 129 6.00 -13.70 7.52
CA GLU A 129 4.92 -14.33 6.75
C GLU A 129 4.11 -13.28 6.01
N GLU A 130 3.46 -13.69 4.92
CA GLU A 130 2.56 -12.86 4.12
C GLU A 130 1.21 -13.57 3.98
N GLN A 131 0.15 -12.93 4.47
CA GLN A 131 -1.21 -13.46 4.44
C GLN A 131 -2.16 -12.39 3.89
N ARG A 132 -3.00 -12.75 2.92
CA ARG A 132 -3.96 -11.83 2.31
C ARG A 132 -5.26 -12.52 1.97
N TYR A 133 -6.36 -11.92 2.38
CA TYR A 133 -7.72 -12.29 2.00
C TYR A 133 -8.41 -11.06 1.44
N ALA A 134 -8.83 -11.11 0.17
CA ALA A 134 -9.46 -9.99 -0.49
C ALA A 134 -10.70 -10.42 -1.26
N ILE A 135 -11.72 -9.55 -1.27
CA ILE A 135 -12.93 -9.72 -2.07
C ILE A 135 -13.38 -8.36 -2.61
N ALA A 136 -13.78 -8.33 -3.88
CA ALA A 136 -14.19 -7.14 -4.61
C ALA A 136 -15.58 -7.35 -5.24
N PRO A 137 -16.67 -7.13 -4.48
CA PRO A 137 -18.01 -7.08 -5.04
C PRO A 137 -18.18 -5.84 -5.91
N ALA A 138 -18.70 -6.04 -7.12
CA ALA A 138 -19.08 -4.98 -8.05
C ALA A 138 -20.44 -5.29 -8.67
N PHE A 139 -21.20 -4.23 -8.95
CA PHE A 139 -22.51 -4.31 -9.56
C PHE A 139 -22.69 -3.16 -10.53
N THR A 140 -23.24 -3.44 -11.70
CA THR A 140 -23.53 -2.43 -12.70
C THR A 140 -25.01 -2.44 -13.05
N TRP A 141 -25.56 -1.23 -13.10
CA TRP A 141 -26.90 -0.93 -13.59
C TRP A 141 -26.79 -0.03 -14.84
N ARG A 142 -27.28 -0.54 -15.96
CA ARG A 142 -27.37 0.14 -17.27
C ARG A 142 -28.83 0.17 -17.74
N PRO A 143 -29.64 1.13 -17.26
CA PRO A 143 -31.06 1.19 -17.63
C PRO A 143 -31.28 1.44 -19.13
N ASP A 144 -30.29 2.03 -19.81
CA ASP A 144 -30.27 2.31 -21.24
C ASP A 144 -28.80 2.35 -21.74
N ASP A 145 -28.62 2.61 -23.03
CA ASP A 145 -27.31 2.71 -23.69
C ASP A 145 -26.54 4.00 -23.37
N LYS A 146 -27.14 4.92 -22.61
CA LYS A 146 -26.60 6.25 -22.28
C LYS A 146 -26.27 6.41 -20.80
N THR A 147 -26.69 5.48 -19.96
CA THR A 147 -26.56 5.58 -18.51
C THR A 147 -25.87 4.34 -17.97
N ASN A 148 -24.82 4.55 -17.19
CA ASN A 148 -24.11 3.46 -16.55
C ASN A 148 -23.75 3.85 -15.11
N PHE A 149 -24.28 3.10 -14.16
CA PHE A 149 -23.94 3.20 -12.75
C PHE A 149 -23.25 1.91 -12.31
N THR A 150 -21.98 2.00 -11.91
CA THR A 150 -21.22 0.87 -11.40
C THR A 150 -20.89 1.08 -9.93
N PHE A 151 -21.51 0.29 -9.05
CA PHE A 151 -21.07 0.12 -7.66
C PHE A 151 -19.75 -0.67 -7.62
N LEU A 152 -18.78 -0.15 -6.89
CA LEU A 152 -17.45 -0.74 -6.73
C LEU A 152 -17.11 -0.80 -5.25
N SER A 153 -16.78 -1.99 -4.76
CA SER A 153 -16.31 -2.19 -3.40
C SER A 153 -15.09 -3.10 -3.34
N TYR A 154 -14.29 -2.91 -2.29
CA TYR A 154 -13.07 -3.66 -2.06
C TYR A 154 -12.89 -3.88 -0.56
N PHE A 155 -12.71 -5.13 -0.17
CA PHE A 155 -12.45 -5.50 1.22
C PHE A 155 -11.23 -6.41 1.26
N GLN A 156 -10.23 -6.00 2.03
CA GLN A 156 -8.99 -6.75 2.19
C GLN A 156 -8.61 -6.85 3.67
N ASN A 157 -8.15 -8.02 4.08
CA ASN A 157 -7.54 -8.26 5.37
C ASN A 157 -6.21 -8.97 5.18
N GLU A 158 -5.17 -8.41 5.79
CA GLU A 158 -3.81 -8.92 5.77
C GLU A 158 -3.35 -9.09 7.22
N PRO A 159 -3.50 -10.29 7.83
CA PRO A 159 -3.04 -10.54 9.19
C PRO A 159 -1.53 -10.28 9.35
N GLU A 160 -0.74 -10.67 8.35
CA GLU A 160 0.70 -10.42 8.28
C GLU A 160 1.06 -9.93 6.88
N THR A 161 1.78 -8.81 6.79
CA THR A 161 2.13 -8.13 5.53
C THR A 161 3.55 -8.42 5.05
N GLY A 162 4.34 -9.14 5.83
CA GLY A 162 5.71 -9.53 5.50
C GLY A 162 6.79 -8.72 6.22
N TYR A 163 7.99 -8.73 5.64
CA TYR A 163 9.16 -8.05 6.19
C TYR A 163 9.23 -6.57 5.77
N TYR A 164 9.50 -5.69 6.74
CA TYR A 164 9.65 -4.24 6.52
C TYR A 164 10.81 -3.64 7.35
N GLY A 165 11.86 -4.43 7.55
CA GLY A 165 13.06 -4.05 8.31
C GLY A 165 14.09 -3.26 7.50
N TRP A 166 15.14 -2.81 8.17
CA TRP A 166 16.26 -2.07 7.59
C TRP A 166 17.57 -2.78 7.86
N LEU A 167 18.40 -2.91 6.83
CA LEU A 167 19.72 -3.51 6.94
C LEU A 167 20.82 -2.48 6.64
N PRO A 168 21.97 -2.55 7.36
CA PRO A 168 23.12 -1.69 7.11
C PRO A 168 23.76 -1.97 5.75
N LYS A 169 24.52 -1.01 5.22
CA LYS A 169 25.35 -1.26 4.02
C LYS A 169 26.45 -2.27 4.31
N GLU A 170 26.95 -2.30 5.55
CA GLU A 170 27.92 -3.26 6.08
C GLU A 170 27.27 -4.64 6.22
N GLY A 171 27.76 -5.60 5.45
CA GLY A 171 27.18 -6.94 5.36
C GLY A 171 26.17 -7.10 4.23
N THR A 172 25.77 -6.04 3.53
CA THR A 172 24.93 -6.12 2.33
C THR A 172 25.69 -5.65 1.09
N VAL A 173 25.80 -4.34 0.89
CA VAL A 173 26.55 -3.71 -0.20
C VAL A 173 28.04 -3.98 -0.01
N GLU A 174 28.56 -3.63 1.16
CA GLU A 174 29.95 -3.82 1.57
C GLU A 174 30.06 -5.10 2.41
N PRO A 175 31.19 -5.82 2.40
CA PRO A 175 31.40 -6.91 3.34
C PRO A 175 31.50 -6.39 4.78
N LEU A 176 31.14 -7.23 5.75
CA LEU A 176 31.46 -7.01 7.16
C LEU A 176 32.98 -7.04 7.38
N PRO A 177 33.49 -6.60 8.56
CA PRO A 177 34.93 -6.61 8.85
C PRO A 177 35.61 -7.98 8.73
N ASN A 178 34.85 -9.07 8.88
CA ASN A 178 35.34 -10.45 8.65
C ASN A 178 35.32 -10.90 7.18
N GLY A 179 35.00 -10.02 6.23
CA GLY A 179 34.93 -10.30 4.80
C GLY A 179 33.65 -11.00 4.33
N LYS A 180 32.73 -11.37 5.24
CA LYS A 180 31.47 -12.04 4.91
C LYS A 180 30.33 -11.04 4.67
N ARG A 181 29.19 -11.55 4.18
CA ARG A 181 27.93 -10.81 4.04
C ARG A 181 26.80 -11.53 4.77
N LEU A 182 25.78 -10.77 5.14
CA LEU A 182 24.51 -11.28 5.62
C LEU A 182 23.81 -12.04 4.48
N PRO A 183 23.16 -13.18 4.76
CA PRO A 183 22.41 -13.90 3.75
C PRO A 183 21.15 -13.12 3.35
N THR A 184 20.58 -13.42 2.18
CA THR A 184 19.45 -12.66 1.60
C THR A 184 18.12 -12.85 2.36
N ASP A 185 18.04 -13.89 3.18
CA ASP A 185 16.94 -14.23 4.08
C ASP A 185 17.16 -13.72 5.53
N PHE A 186 18.23 -12.96 5.77
CA PHE A 186 18.50 -12.40 7.10
C PHE A 186 17.38 -11.48 7.58
N ASN A 187 16.95 -11.68 8.83
CA ASN A 187 15.93 -10.87 9.50
C ASN A 187 16.44 -10.40 10.86
N GLU A 188 16.65 -9.10 11.02
CA GLU A 188 17.14 -8.47 12.25
C GLU A 188 16.07 -8.29 13.34
N GLY A 189 14.81 -8.47 12.97
CA GLY A 189 13.64 -8.27 13.82
C GLY A 189 13.52 -9.27 14.96
N ALA A 190 12.69 -8.91 15.95
CA ALA A 190 12.31 -9.81 17.03
C ALA A 190 11.51 -11.00 16.47
N LYS A 191 11.49 -12.10 17.22
CA LYS A 191 10.73 -13.32 16.83
C LYS A 191 9.22 -13.08 16.78
N ASN A 192 8.72 -12.16 17.58
CA ASN A 192 7.32 -11.79 17.69
C ASN A 192 6.99 -10.46 17.02
N ASN A 193 7.75 -10.07 15.97
CA ASN A 193 7.34 -8.97 15.12
C ASN A 193 6.00 -9.32 14.42
N THR A 194 5.11 -8.35 14.28
CA THR A 194 3.84 -8.50 13.54
C THR A 194 3.51 -7.21 12.80
N TYR A 195 2.89 -7.32 11.63
CA TYR A 195 2.46 -6.17 10.85
C TYR A 195 1.20 -6.52 10.06
N SER A 196 0.07 -5.93 10.45
CA SER A 196 -1.24 -6.19 9.87
C SER A 196 -1.84 -4.97 9.17
N ARG A 197 -2.70 -5.21 8.17
CA ARG A 197 -3.47 -4.18 7.47
C ARG A 197 -4.89 -4.65 7.16
N ASN A 198 -5.85 -3.73 7.26
CA ASN A 198 -7.26 -3.97 6.93
C ASN A 198 -7.80 -2.80 6.10
N GLU A 199 -8.45 -3.10 4.97
CA GLU A 199 -8.93 -2.10 4.02
C GLU A 199 -10.39 -2.36 3.67
N LYS A 200 -11.20 -1.30 3.70
CA LYS A 200 -12.62 -1.36 3.34
C LYS A 200 -12.95 -0.16 2.48
N MET A 201 -13.41 -0.40 1.27
CA MET A 201 -13.75 0.65 0.31
C MET A 201 -15.11 0.38 -0.29
N VAL A 202 -15.93 1.42 -0.39
CA VAL A 202 -17.22 1.41 -1.08
C VAL A 202 -17.36 2.69 -1.89
N GLY A 203 -17.93 2.58 -3.08
CA GLY A 203 -18.05 3.71 -3.98
C GLY A 203 -18.78 3.35 -5.25
N TYR A 204 -18.76 4.29 -6.18
CA TYR A 204 -19.32 4.08 -7.51
C TYR A 204 -18.56 4.88 -8.58
N SER A 205 -18.76 4.45 -9.81
CA SER A 205 -18.45 5.18 -11.03
C SER A 205 -19.75 5.33 -11.81
N PHE A 206 -20.15 6.57 -12.09
CA PHE A 206 -21.38 6.90 -12.78
C PHE A 206 -21.07 7.73 -14.03
N ASP A 207 -21.76 7.42 -15.12
CA ASP A 207 -21.78 8.22 -16.32
C ASP A 207 -23.18 8.26 -16.94
N HIS A 208 -23.54 9.42 -17.48
CA HIS A 208 -24.79 9.62 -18.21
C HIS A 208 -24.60 10.59 -19.38
N GLU A 209 -25.00 10.15 -20.56
CA GLU A 209 -25.05 10.95 -21.78
C GLU A 209 -26.46 11.53 -21.98
N PHE A 210 -26.59 12.84 -21.80
CA PHE A 210 -27.89 13.52 -22.01
C PHE A 210 -28.22 13.61 -23.51
N ASN A 211 -27.20 13.87 -24.32
CA ASN A 211 -27.25 14.00 -25.78
C ASN A 211 -25.81 14.06 -26.34
N ASP A 212 -25.70 14.22 -27.66
CA ASP A 212 -24.43 14.27 -28.39
C ASP A 212 -23.43 15.35 -27.89
N ILE A 213 -23.92 16.36 -27.15
CA ILE A 213 -23.12 17.46 -26.62
C ILE A 213 -22.69 17.17 -25.19
N PHE A 214 -23.61 16.78 -24.31
CA PHE A 214 -23.38 16.76 -22.86
C PHE A 214 -23.32 15.34 -22.28
N THR A 215 -22.20 15.05 -21.62
CA THR A 215 -22.01 13.85 -20.78
C THR A 215 -21.60 14.27 -19.37
N VAL A 216 -22.28 13.76 -18.35
CA VAL A 216 -21.84 13.90 -16.95
C VAL A 216 -21.15 12.62 -16.50
N ARG A 217 -20.11 12.76 -15.68
CA ARG A 217 -19.47 11.66 -14.97
C ARG A 217 -19.29 12.02 -13.50
N GLN A 218 -19.44 11.03 -12.63
CA GLN A 218 -19.12 11.18 -11.22
C GLN A 218 -18.49 9.92 -10.67
N ASN A 219 -17.34 10.05 -10.04
CA ASN A 219 -16.71 8.97 -9.28
C ASN A 219 -16.72 9.35 -7.81
N LEU A 220 -17.13 8.43 -6.94
CA LEU A 220 -17.13 8.62 -5.50
C LEU A 220 -16.57 7.39 -4.81
N ARG A 221 -15.74 7.58 -3.78
CA ARG A 221 -15.29 6.51 -2.90
C ARG A 221 -15.19 6.97 -1.46
N TYR A 222 -15.71 6.16 -0.56
CA TYR A 222 -15.39 6.17 0.86
C TYR A 222 -14.52 4.96 1.19
N ALA A 223 -13.48 5.17 1.99
CA ALA A 223 -12.59 4.14 2.47
C ALA A 223 -12.32 4.28 3.97
N GLU A 224 -12.25 3.15 4.67
CA GLU A 224 -11.71 3.05 6.02
C GLU A 224 -10.58 2.00 6.01
N ASN A 225 -9.38 2.44 6.37
CA ASN A 225 -8.17 1.62 6.39
C ASN A 225 -7.57 1.60 7.79
N LYS A 226 -7.03 0.47 8.20
CA LYS A 226 -6.35 0.29 9.48
C LYS A 226 -5.02 -0.40 9.26
N VAL A 227 -4.04 -0.02 10.05
CA VAL A 227 -2.73 -0.65 10.11
C VAL A 227 -2.34 -0.78 11.57
N SER A 228 -1.73 -1.91 11.93
CA SER A 228 -1.19 -2.08 13.27
C SER A 228 0.07 -2.94 13.19
N GLN A 229 1.10 -2.56 13.95
CA GLN A 229 2.38 -3.26 13.95
C GLN A 229 3.07 -3.23 15.31
N ASN A 230 3.84 -4.28 15.56
CA ASN A 230 4.87 -4.35 16.60
C ASN A 230 6.15 -4.78 15.89
N SER A 231 7.06 -3.83 15.64
CA SER A 231 8.20 -4.05 14.76
C SER A 231 9.49 -3.64 15.46
N VAL A 232 10.37 -4.58 15.74
CA VAL A 232 11.81 -4.29 15.92
C VAL A 232 12.46 -4.19 14.53
N TYR A 233 13.25 -3.15 14.30
CA TYR A 233 13.93 -2.87 13.04
C TYR A 233 15.39 -2.42 13.27
N GLY A 234 16.26 -2.63 12.27
CA GLY A 234 17.66 -2.20 12.30
C GLY A 234 17.86 -0.69 12.16
N TYR A 235 18.94 -0.16 12.74
CA TYR A 235 19.29 1.26 12.68
C TYR A 235 20.79 1.48 12.39
N GLY A 236 21.40 0.58 11.61
CA GLY A 236 22.81 0.64 11.25
C GLY A 236 23.76 0.01 12.27
N VAL A 237 25.00 -0.25 11.86
CA VAL A 237 26.02 -0.79 12.76
C VAL A 237 26.43 0.25 13.82
N CYS A 238 26.99 -0.20 14.94
CA CYS A 238 27.42 0.67 16.04
C CYS A 238 28.56 1.64 15.70
N SER A 239 29.22 1.45 14.55
CA SER A 239 30.22 2.38 14.00
C SER A 239 29.61 3.43 13.06
N ASP A 240 28.33 3.31 12.72
CA ASP A 240 27.60 4.31 11.94
C ASP A 240 27.39 5.59 12.78
N PRO A 241 27.62 6.80 12.21
CA PRO A 241 27.36 8.06 12.88
C PRO A 241 25.95 8.20 13.46
N ALA A 242 24.94 7.54 12.87
CA ALA A 242 23.56 7.52 13.37
C ALA A 242 23.45 6.98 14.81
N ASN A 243 24.41 6.14 15.24
CA ASN A 243 24.43 5.50 16.56
C ASN A 243 25.44 6.14 17.53
N GLY A 244 25.93 7.35 17.24
CA GLY A 244 26.96 8.02 18.05
C GLY A 244 26.54 8.33 19.49
N TYR A 245 25.23 8.39 19.79
CA TYR A 245 24.69 8.63 21.13
C TYR A 245 24.22 7.36 21.87
N SER A 246 24.26 6.19 21.22
CA SER A 246 23.90 4.92 21.85
C SER A 246 24.92 4.53 22.91
N LYS A 247 24.46 4.34 24.15
CA LYS A 247 25.29 3.87 25.26
C LYS A 247 25.70 2.41 25.07
N GLN A 248 24.81 1.58 24.52
CA GLN A 248 25.13 0.19 24.19
C GLN A 248 26.28 0.12 23.19
N CYS A 249 26.23 0.93 22.12
CA CYS A 249 27.33 1.01 21.15
C CYS A 249 28.60 1.64 21.73
N ALA A 250 28.48 2.60 22.66
CA ALA A 250 29.64 3.19 23.34
C ALA A 250 30.39 2.19 24.22
N ALA A 251 29.68 1.22 24.80
CA ALA A 251 30.23 0.19 25.69
C ALA A 251 31.01 -0.92 24.95
N LEU A 252 30.88 -1.03 23.63
CA LEU A 252 31.63 -2.01 22.83
C LEU A 252 33.08 -1.59 22.59
N ALA A 253 33.97 -2.57 22.46
CA ALA A 253 35.34 -2.32 22.01
C ALA A 253 35.31 -1.75 20.58
N PRO A 254 36.24 -0.83 20.21
CA PRO A 254 36.24 -0.22 18.88
C PRO A 254 36.25 -1.20 17.71
N ALA A 255 36.88 -2.37 17.87
CA ALA A 255 36.94 -3.41 16.86
C ALA A 255 35.57 -4.09 16.60
N ASP A 256 34.69 -4.09 17.59
CA ASP A 256 33.41 -4.83 17.54
C ASP A 256 32.26 -3.98 16.97
N LYS A 257 32.40 -2.65 17.03
CA LYS A 257 31.37 -1.71 16.56
C LYS A 257 31.02 -1.87 15.07
N GLY A 258 31.91 -2.48 14.28
CA GLY A 258 31.70 -2.76 12.86
C GLY A 258 30.79 -3.96 12.57
N HIS A 259 30.42 -4.77 13.56
CA HIS A 259 29.57 -5.95 13.36
C HIS A 259 28.43 -6.09 14.37
N TYR A 260 28.25 -5.14 15.28
CA TYR A 260 27.04 -5.05 16.09
C TYR A 260 26.04 -4.09 15.46
N LEU A 261 24.83 -4.57 15.20
CA LEU A 261 23.71 -3.81 14.66
C LEU A 261 22.91 -3.19 15.81
N ALA A 262 22.79 -1.87 15.79
CA ALA A 262 21.83 -1.15 16.63
C ALA A 262 20.41 -1.38 16.09
N ARG A 263 19.45 -1.51 16.99
CA ARG A 263 18.05 -1.76 16.66
C ARG A 263 17.14 -0.84 17.47
N LYS A 264 15.98 -0.56 16.92
CA LYS A 264 14.90 0.19 17.55
C LYS A 264 13.60 -0.59 17.40
N TYR A 265 12.52 -0.05 17.95
CA TYR A 265 11.20 -0.63 17.76
C TYR A 265 10.16 0.45 17.42
N VAL A 266 9.03 0.01 16.87
CA VAL A 266 7.80 0.79 16.73
C VAL A 266 6.61 -0.07 17.15
N VAL A 267 5.70 0.52 17.91
CA VAL A 267 4.37 -0.02 18.18
C VAL A 267 3.38 0.98 17.64
N ASP A 268 2.60 0.58 16.66
CA ASP A 268 1.73 1.49 15.91
C ASP A 268 0.36 0.87 15.69
N ASP A 269 -0.67 1.71 15.74
CA ASP A 269 -2.07 1.38 15.53
C ASP A 269 -2.77 2.63 14.98
N GLU A 270 -3.15 2.58 13.71
CA GLU A 270 -3.76 3.71 13.02
C GLU A 270 -5.12 3.36 12.44
N LYS A 271 -5.99 4.38 12.37
CA LYS A 271 -7.28 4.31 11.71
C LYS A 271 -7.49 5.52 10.81
N LEU A 272 -7.57 5.26 9.51
CA LEU A 272 -7.75 6.26 8.47
C LEU A 272 -9.14 6.16 7.84
N GLN A 273 -9.76 7.31 7.62
CA GLN A 273 -10.97 7.46 6.82
C GLN A 273 -10.70 8.42 5.67
N ASN A 274 -11.08 8.03 4.45
CA ASN A 274 -10.94 8.86 3.25
C ASN A 274 -12.26 8.90 2.48
N PHE A 275 -12.69 10.11 2.13
CA PHE A 275 -13.81 10.36 1.23
C PHE A 275 -13.32 11.17 0.05
N SER A 276 -13.65 10.74 -1.16
CA SER A 276 -13.30 11.43 -2.40
C SER A 276 -14.48 11.43 -3.36
N VAL A 277 -14.73 12.56 -4.03
CA VAL A 277 -15.73 12.71 -5.08
C VAL A 277 -15.21 13.64 -6.17
N ASP A 278 -15.31 13.18 -7.41
CA ASP A 278 -14.96 13.94 -8.60
C ASP A 278 -16.17 13.95 -9.54
N THR A 279 -16.68 15.15 -9.84
CA THR A 279 -17.83 15.36 -10.73
C THR A 279 -17.39 16.17 -11.94
N GLN A 280 -17.63 15.62 -13.13
CA GLN A 280 -17.17 16.17 -14.40
C GLN A 280 -18.34 16.35 -15.36
N LEU A 281 -18.36 17.49 -16.05
CA LEU A 281 -19.20 17.74 -17.23
C LEU A 281 -18.30 17.82 -18.46
N GLN A 282 -18.57 16.96 -19.43
CA GLN A 282 -17.96 16.99 -20.76
C GLN A 282 -18.94 17.60 -21.75
N SER A 283 -18.47 18.59 -22.51
CA SER A 283 -19.25 19.27 -23.56
C SER A 283 -18.54 19.15 -24.91
N LYS A 284 -19.15 18.49 -25.89
CA LYS A 284 -18.65 18.35 -27.27
C LYS A 284 -19.39 19.28 -28.22
N PHE A 285 -18.69 20.20 -28.89
CA PHE A 285 -19.31 21.16 -29.81
C PHE A 285 -18.29 21.67 -30.84
N ALA A 286 -18.74 22.19 -31.97
CA ALA A 286 -17.88 22.78 -33.00
C ALA A 286 -18.01 24.30 -33.06
N THR A 287 -16.91 25.00 -33.35
CA THR A 287 -16.92 26.43 -33.72
C THR A 287 -16.29 26.61 -35.09
N GLY A 288 -17.12 26.54 -36.15
CA GLY A 288 -16.62 26.48 -37.52
C GLY A 288 -15.97 25.12 -37.80
N GLU A 289 -14.72 25.12 -38.24
CA GLU A 289 -13.94 23.89 -38.54
C GLU A 289 -13.26 23.26 -37.30
N VAL A 290 -13.42 23.86 -36.11
CA VAL A 290 -12.76 23.41 -34.89
C VAL A 290 -13.73 22.65 -33.99
N ASP A 291 -13.46 21.36 -33.78
CA ASP A 291 -14.16 20.54 -32.79
C ASP A 291 -13.55 20.73 -31.39
N HIS A 292 -14.41 20.98 -30.40
CA HIS A 292 -14.06 21.14 -29.00
C HIS A 292 -14.56 19.97 -28.18
N THR A 293 -13.75 19.55 -27.21
CA THR A 293 -14.17 18.73 -26.08
C THR A 293 -13.78 19.47 -24.82
N LEU A 294 -14.71 20.24 -24.28
CA LEU A 294 -14.52 21.00 -23.05
C LEU A 294 -14.83 20.10 -21.86
N LEU A 295 -13.90 20.00 -20.91
CA LEU A 295 -14.08 19.31 -19.63
C LEU A 295 -14.04 20.32 -18.50
N THR A 296 -15.10 20.35 -17.70
CA THR A 296 -15.19 21.17 -16.48
C THR A 296 -15.57 20.28 -15.32
N GLY A 297 -14.93 20.40 -14.17
CA GLY A 297 -15.20 19.53 -13.03
C GLY A 297 -14.89 20.14 -11.68
N VAL A 298 -15.40 19.48 -10.64
CA VAL A 298 -15.13 19.77 -9.24
C VAL A 298 -14.68 18.46 -8.58
N ASP A 299 -13.46 18.47 -8.07
CA ASP A 299 -12.86 17.38 -7.30
C ASP A 299 -12.74 17.81 -5.83
N PHE A 300 -13.16 16.93 -4.93
CA PHE A 300 -13.07 17.12 -3.49
C PHE A 300 -12.66 15.82 -2.81
N MET A 301 -11.69 15.92 -1.91
CA MET A 301 -11.31 14.84 -1.02
C MET A 301 -11.08 15.32 0.40
N ARG A 302 -11.39 14.45 1.37
CA ARG A 302 -11.08 14.61 2.78
C ARG A 302 -10.48 13.32 3.30
N MET A 303 -9.40 13.43 4.06
CA MET A 303 -8.77 12.32 4.76
C MET A 303 -8.57 12.72 6.23
N ARG A 304 -8.80 11.77 7.14
CA ARG A 304 -8.44 11.86 8.55
C ARG A 304 -7.78 10.56 8.95
N ASN A 305 -6.63 10.65 9.61
CA ASN A 305 -5.93 9.51 10.20
C ASN A 305 -5.76 9.74 11.70
N ASP A 306 -6.27 8.83 12.52
CA ASP A 306 -6.01 8.81 13.96
C ASP A 306 -4.82 7.86 14.19
N ILE A 307 -3.66 8.41 14.57
CA ILE A 307 -2.40 7.68 14.72
C ILE A 307 -2.08 7.47 16.21
N ASN A 308 -1.84 6.22 16.62
CA ASN A 308 -1.31 5.89 17.94
C ASN A 308 0.01 5.11 17.80
N ALA A 309 1.09 5.85 17.54
CA ALA A 309 2.41 5.27 17.33
C ALA A 309 3.39 5.62 18.46
N TRP A 310 4.23 4.64 18.81
CA TRP A 310 5.27 4.72 19.82
C TRP A 310 6.58 4.24 19.24
N PHE A 311 7.57 5.12 19.22
CA PHE A 311 8.91 4.82 18.74
C PHE A 311 9.88 4.57 19.88
N GLY A 312 10.68 3.53 19.72
CA GLY A 312 11.85 3.29 20.55
C GLY A 312 12.95 4.33 20.31
N TYR A 313 13.71 4.61 21.35
CA TYR A 313 14.88 5.50 21.34
C TYR A 313 16.17 4.68 21.19
N ASP A 314 17.33 5.35 21.14
CA ASP A 314 18.62 4.63 21.16
C ASP A 314 18.72 3.77 22.43
N ASP A 315 19.27 2.57 22.32
CA ASP A 315 19.36 1.61 23.43
C ASP A 315 18.03 0.96 23.87
N SER A 316 16.91 1.21 23.18
CA SER A 316 15.61 0.61 23.54
C SER A 316 15.48 -0.88 23.19
N VAL A 317 16.33 -1.37 22.28
CA VAL A 317 16.42 -2.78 21.90
C VAL A 317 17.88 -3.22 22.06
N PRO A 318 18.16 -4.41 22.61
CA PRO A 318 19.52 -4.93 22.68
C PRO A 318 20.20 -4.99 21.29
N LEU A 319 21.50 -4.68 21.24
CA LEU A 319 22.30 -4.85 20.02
C LEU A 319 22.23 -6.30 19.51
N LEU A 320 22.36 -6.46 18.19
CA LEU A 320 22.47 -7.76 17.54
C LEU A 320 23.88 -7.96 17.00
N ASP A 321 24.59 -9.00 17.45
CA ASP A 321 25.85 -9.40 16.84
C ASP A 321 25.58 -10.04 15.47
N LEU A 322 26.05 -9.41 14.40
CA LEU A 322 25.86 -9.89 13.02
C LEU A 322 26.70 -11.13 12.70
N TYR A 323 27.72 -11.46 13.51
CA TYR A 323 28.49 -12.69 13.35
C TYR A 323 27.80 -13.89 13.98
N ASN A 324 27.03 -13.68 15.04
CA ASN A 324 26.32 -14.72 15.78
C ASN A 324 24.97 -14.17 16.30
N PRO A 325 23.98 -13.99 15.43
CA PRO A 325 22.73 -13.34 15.81
C PRO A 325 21.92 -14.23 16.75
N VAL A 326 21.53 -13.66 17.90
CA VAL A 326 20.63 -14.31 18.86
C VAL A 326 19.27 -13.63 18.79
N TYR A 327 18.27 -14.38 18.32
CA TYR A 327 16.91 -13.88 18.16
C TYR A 327 16.04 -14.22 19.37
N THR A 328 15.49 -13.19 20.01
CA THR A 328 14.55 -13.30 21.13
C THR A 328 13.24 -12.62 20.78
N ASP A 329 12.20 -12.93 21.56
CA ASP A 329 11.01 -12.08 21.60
C ASP A 329 11.39 -10.71 22.19
N PHE A 330 10.61 -9.70 21.84
CA PHE A 330 10.72 -8.36 22.40
C PHE A 330 9.42 -8.00 23.14
N ASP A 331 9.54 -7.40 24.32
CA ASP A 331 8.40 -6.96 25.11
C ASP A 331 7.92 -5.57 24.67
N PHE A 332 7.00 -5.54 23.69
CA PHE A 332 6.38 -4.32 23.19
C PHE A 332 5.46 -3.61 24.20
N ALA A 333 5.13 -4.26 25.34
CA ALA A 333 4.33 -3.65 26.40
C ALA A 333 5.20 -2.83 27.39
N SER A 334 6.51 -3.08 27.44
CA SER A 334 7.48 -2.40 28.30
C SER A 334 7.78 -0.93 27.92
N ARG A 335 6.77 -0.23 27.37
CA ARG A 335 6.85 1.19 26.99
C ARG A 335 7.42 1.97 28.18
N ASP A 336 8.59 2.58 28.03
CA ASP A 336 9.08 3.57 28.99
C ASP A 336 8.47 4.93 28.63
N PRO A 337 7.46 5.41 29.38
CA PRO A 337 6.81 6.69 29.09
C PRO A 337 7.75 7.89 29.33
N ALA A 338 8.89 7.73 30.01
CA ALA A 338 9.81 8.84 30.32
C ALA A 338 10.74 9.22 29.16
N THR A 339 10.94 8.32 28.19
CA THR A 339 11.95 8.45 27.12
C THR A 339 11.38 8.23 25.72
N SER A 340 10.16 7.69 25.61
CA SER A 340 9.43 7.60 24.36
C SER A 340 8.81 8.95 23.99
N ARG A 341 8.87 9.30 22.70
CA ARG A 341 8.22 10.51 22.18
C ARG A 341 6.96 10.11 21.40
N PRO A 342 5.79 10.71 21.68
CA PRO A 342 4.69 10.66 20.74
C PRO A 342 5.11 11.26 19.40
N VAL A 343 4.48 10.83 18.32
CA VAL A 343 4.70 11.39 16.98
C VAL A 343 4.54 12.92 17.06
N PRO A 344 5.52 13.72 16.59
CA PRO A 344 5.32 15.15 16.44
C PRO A 344 4.16 15.39 15.46
N ASP A 345 3.25 16.30 15.78
CA ASP A 345 2.26 16.76 14.80
C ASP A 345 3.02 17.32 13.58
N PHE A 346 3.01 16.58 12.46
CA PHE A 346 3.50 17.08 11.19
C PHE A 346 2.36 17.93 10.58
N GLU A 347 2.32 19.22 10.93
CA GLU A 347 1.50 20.23 10.23
C GLU A 347 1.97 20.48 8.80
#